data_AF-A0A5S9MKQ2-F1
#
_entry.id   AF-A0A5S9MKQ2-F1
#
_cell.length_a   1.000
_cell.length_b   1.000
_cell.length_c   1.000
_cell.angle_alpha   90.00
_cell.angle_beta   90.00
_cell.angle_gamma   90.00
#
_symmetry.space_group_name_H-M   'P 1'
#
loop_
_entity.id
_entity.type
_entity.pdbx_description
1 polymer ?
#
loop_
_entity_poly.entity_id
_entity_poly.type
_entity_poly.pdbx_seq_one_letter_code
_entity_poly.pdbx_strand_id
1 'polypeptide(L)' 'MENRSVTPVIEPIRGGTDGSQLSYKGLPTPNIFTGGENFHGKYEFISVENMKATEVIVEIARLFEEKA' A
#
# COMPACT_ATOMS: atom_id res chain seq x y z
N MET A 1 9.18 -3.43 2.26
CA MET A 1 9.19 -1.95 2.43
C MET A 1 10.54 -1.50 2.93
N GLU A 2 11.09 -2.13 3.97
CA GLU A 2 12.43 -1.82 4.50
C GLU A 2 13.57 -1.93 3.46
N ASN A 3 13.53 -2.94 2.58
CA ASN A 3 14.47 -3.08 1.44
C ASN A 3 14.50 -1.85 0.50
N ARG A 4 13.47 -1.00 0.57
CA ARG A 4 13.33 0.23 -0.22
C ARG A 4 13.38 1.48 0.67
N SER A 5 13.97 1.36 1.86
CA SER A 5 14.13 2.45 2.83
C SER A 5 12.80 3.13 3.23
N VAL A 6 11.70 2.37 3.16
CA VAL A 6 10.38 2.81 3.64
C VAL A 6 10.12 2.13 4.98
N THR A 7 10.02 2.92 6.05
CA THR A 7 9.60 2.45 7.37
C THR A 7 8.11 2.11 7.34
N PRO A 8 7.69 0.86 7.59
CA PRO A 8 6.28 0.50 7.61
C PRO A 8 5.56 1.16 8.78
N VAL A 9 4.38 1.72 8.51
CA VAL A 9 3.45 2.17 9.55
C VAL A 9 2.24 1.26 9.48
N ILE A 10 2.03 0.46 10.53
CA ILE A 10 0.94 -0.51 10.60
C ILE A 10 -0.22 0.11 11.36
N GLU A 11 -1.28 0.45 10.65
CA GLU A 11 -2.47 1.08 11.21
C GLU A 11 -3.72 0.20 10.98
N PRO A 12 -4.54 -0.02 12.03
CA PRO A 12 -5.80 -0.72 11.88
C PRO A 12 -6.81 0.14 11.11
N ILE A 13 -7.42 -0.43 10.07
CA ILE A 13 -8.54 0.21 9.38
C ILE A 13 -9.82 -0.06 10.18
N ARG A 14 -10.46 1.00 10.67
CA ARG A 14 -11.69 0.92 11.48
C ARG A 14 -12.94 1.00 10.62
N GLY A 15 -13.27 -0.10 9.94
CA GLY A 15 -14.45 -0.19 9.06
C GLY A 15 -14.29 -1.27 8.00
N GLY A 16 -15.01 -1.12 6.89
CA GLY A 16 -14.88 -1.97 5.71
C GLY A 16 -14.11 -1.27 4.60
N THR A 17 -13.26 -2.03 3.91
CA THR A 17 -12.63 -1.64 2.64
C THR A 17 -12.87 -2.72 1.58
N ASP A 18 -12.70 -2.37 0.31
CA ASP A 18 -12.75 -3.37 -0.76
C ASP A 18 -11.74 -4.51 -0.53
N GLY A 19 -10.53 -4.19 -0.06
CA GLY A 19 -9.52 -5.19 0.32
C GLY A 19 -10.00 -6.14 1.43
N SER A 20 -10.69 -5.62 2.46
CA SER A 20 -11.28 -6.46 3.51
C SER A 20 -12.40 -7.36 2.97
N GLN A 21 -13.24 -6.83 2.07
CA GLN A 21 -14.34 -7.58 1.45
C GLN A 21 -13.82 -8.67 0.51
N LEU A 22 -12.77 -8.38 -0.28
CA LEU A 22 -12.09 -9.34 -1.14
C LEU A 22 -11.41 -10.43 -0.31
N SER A 23 -10.79 -10.06 0.81
CA SER A 23 -10.20 -11.01 1.76
C SER A 23 -11.25 -11.96 2.32
N TYR A 24 -12.41 -11.44 2.71
CA TYR A 24 -13.55 -12.28 3.14
C TYR A 24 -14.04 -13.23 2.05
N LYS A 25 -13.95 -12.82 0.77
CA LYS A 25 -14.31 -13.64 -0.40
C LYS A 25 -13.23 -14.64 -0.83
N GLY A 26 -12.11 -14.76 -0.11
CA GLY A 26 -11.06 -15.74 -0.38
C GLY A 26 -9.84 -15.19 -1.13
N LEU A 27 -9.73 -13.88 -1.32
CA LEU A 27 -8.55 -13.23 -1.90
C LEU A 27 -7.89 -12.29 -0.88
N PRO A 28 -6.91 -12.76 -0.08
CA PRO A 28 -6.21 -11.93 0.90
C PRO A 28 -5.59 -10.69 0.24
N THR A 29 -6.06 -9.50 0.61
CA THR A 29 -5.75 -8.25 -0.07
C THR A 29 -5.32 -7.17 0.93
N PRO A 30 -4.03 -7.12 1.33
CA PRO A 30 -3.51 -6.03 2.14
C PRO A 30 -3.54 -4.71 1.36
N ASN A 31 -3.74 -3.60 2.07
CA ASN A 31 -3.62 -2.26 1.49
C ASN A 31 -2.22 -1.68 1.75
N ILE A 32 -1.67 -0.95 0.79
CA ILE A 32 -0.38 -0.26 0.92
C ILE A 32 -0.56 1.24 0.62
N PHE A 33 0.36 2.06 1.11
CA PHE A 33 0.33 3.51 0.91
C PHE A 33 0.48 3.88 -0.58
N THR A 34 0.02 5.09 -0.93
CA THR A 34 0.26 5.72 -2.23
C THR A 34 1.17 6.95 -2.15
N GLY A 35 1.23 7.59 -0.96
CA GLY A 35 1.90 8.86 -0.72
C GLY A 35 0.98 10.09 -0.83
N GLY A 36 -0.30 9.89 -1.15
CA GLY A 36 -1.29 10.95 -1.24
C GLY A 36 -1.81 11.41 0.12
N GLU A 37 -2.25 12.66 0.18
CA GLU A 37 -2.76 13.33 1.37
C GLU A 37 -4.06 14.10 1.08
N ASN A 38 -4.84 14.36 2.13
CA ASN A 38 -6.09 15.14 2.09
C ASN A 38 -7.14 14.65 1.08
N PHE A 39 -7.25 13.32 0.90
CA PHE A 39 -8.23 12.69 0.02
C PHE A 39 -9.65 13.25 0.23
N HIS A 40 -10.40 13.39 -0.87
CA HIS A 40 -11.79 13.87 -0.89
C HIS A 40 -11.98 15.35 -0.50
N GLY A 41 -10.96 16.19 -0.69
CA GLY A 41 -11.00 17.62 -0.38
C GLY A 41 -10.38 18.49 -1.47
N LYS A 42 -10.68 19.79 -1.43
CA LYS A 42 -10.08 20.81 -2.34
C LYS A 42 -8.56 20.96 -2.21
N TYR A 43 -7.97 20.37 -1.16
CA TYR A 43 -6.54 20.38 -0.89
C TYR A 43 -5.91 18.99 -1.04
N GLU A 44 -6.57 18.07 -1.73
CA GLU A 44 -6.01 16.77 -2.09
C GLU A 44 -4.76 16.96 -2.94
N PHE A 45 -3.66 16.30 -2.55
CA PHE A 45 -2.39 16.39 -3.27
C PHE A 45 -1.54 15.14 -3.07
N ILE A 46 -0.48 15.03 -3.88
CA ILE A 46 0.57 14.03 -3.73
C ILE A 46 1.92 14.63 -4.08
N SER A 47 2.95 14.33 -3.29
CA SER A 47 4.34 14.65 -3.64
C SER A 47 4.92 13.52 -4.49
N VAL A 48 5.55 13.87 -5.61
CA VAL A 48 6.24 12.88 -6.47
C VAL A 48 7.31 12.12 -5.69
N GLU A 49 8.00 12.80 -4.77
CA GLU A 49 9.01 12.17 -3.91
C GLU A 49 8.41 11.12 -2.97
N ASN A 50 7.14 11.30 -2.57
CA ASN A 50 6.40 10.38 -1.71
C ASN A 50 5.75 9.22 -2.47
N MET A 51 5.77 9.22 -3.82
CA MET A 51 5.23 8.14 -4.66
C MET A 51 6.12 6.88 -4.67
N LYS A 52 6.57 6.44 -3.49
CA LYS A 52 7.45 5.27 -3.28
C LYS A 52 6.74 3.92 -3.40
N ALA A 53 5.43 3.92 -3.56
CA ALA A 53 4.62 2.71 -3.68
C ALA A 53 5.07 1.82 -4.86
N THR A 54 5.47 2.42 -5.99
CA THR A 54 5.95 1.66 -7.17
C THR A 54 7.19 0.83 -6.85
N GLU A 55 8.16 1.39 -6.13
CA GLU A 55 9.38 0.67 -5.73
C GLU A 55 9.05 -0.51 -4.81
N VAL A 56 8.06 -0.34 -3.93
CA VAL A 56 7.57 -1.40 -3.03
C VAL A 56 6.86 -2.50 -3.82
N ILE A 57 6.00 -2.16 -4.79
CA ILE A 57 5.28 -3.14 -5.62
C ILE A 57 6.27 -4.01 -6.41
N VAL A 58 7.26 -3.39 -7.06
CA VAL A 58 8.29 -4.11 -7.83
C VAL A 58 9.08 -5.04 -6.90
N GLU A 59 9.43 -4.58 -5.70
CA GLU A 59 10.16 -5.40 -4.73
C GLU A 59 9.33 -6.59 -4.22
N ILE A 60 8.03 -6.42 -4.01
CA ILE A 60 7.14 -7.52 -3.63
C ILE A 60 7.13 -8.60 -4.71
N ALA A 61 6.97 -8.22 -5.98
CA ALA A 61 6.98 -9.17 -7.10
C ALA A 61 8.33 -9.91 -7.19
N ARG A 62 9.45 -9.18 -7.08
CA ARG A 62 10.81 -9.75 -7.09
C ARG A 62 11.02 -10.75 -5.94
N LEU A 63 10.64 -10.39 -4.72
CA LEU A 63 10.77 -11.25 -3.54
C LEU A 63 9.87 -12.48 -3.60
N PHE A 64 8.74 -12.40 -4.32
CA PHE A 64 7.85 -13.54 -4.50
C PHE A 64 8.48 -14.57 -5.43
N GLU A 65 9.08 -14.13 -6.54
CA GLU A 65 9.80 -15.00 -7.48
C GLU A 65 11.06 -15.60 -6.84
N GLU A 66 11.83 -14.82 -6.07
CA GLU A 66 13.01 -15.31 -5.36
C GLU A 66 12.71 -16.48 -4.39
N LYS A 67 11.45 -16.59 -3.93
CA LYS A 67 10.99 -17.59 -2.96
C LYS A 67 10.22 -18.77 -3.59
N ALA A 68 9.98 -18.74 -4.89
CA ALA A 68 9.25 -19.78 -5.61
C ALA A 68 10.11 -21.05 -5.80
#